data_AF-A0A0V1MJC0-F1
#
_entry.id   AF-A0A0V1MJC0-F1
#
_cell.length_a   1.000
_cell.length_b   1.000
_cell.length_c   1.000
_cell.angle_alpha   90.00
_cell.angle_beta   90.00
_cell.angle_gamma   90.00
#
_symmetry.space_group_name_H-M   'P 1'
#
loop_
_entity.id
_entity.type
_entity.pdbx_description
1 polymer ?
#
loop_
_entity_poly.entity_id
_entity_poly.type
_entity_poly.pdbx_seq_one_letter_code
_entity_poly.pdbx_strand_id
1 'polypeptide(L)'
;LKWKNGLSSLVMRKSENIDYIMSVVLAKCPKIFIHRDYTSGMVVRFQTKLPQELVGRIDEQLFEKCIQTVNEMFARAEKLTWKSLFENIIGCFTCYLSHLCMEYQFSRVRK
;
A
#
# COMPACT_ATOMS: atom_id res chain seq x y z
N LEU A 1 -22.73 -33.83 -9.92
CA LEU A 1 -21.73 -33.13 -9.06
C LEU A 1 -22.21 -31.71 -8.69
N LYS A 2 -23.17 -31.58 -7.76
CA LYS A 2 -23.86 -30.30 -7.44
C LYS A 2 -23.76 -29.91 -5.95
N TRP A 3 -22.60 -30.10 -5.32
CA TRP A 3 -22.45 -29.87 -3.87
C TRP A 3 -21.32 -28.89 -3.47
N LYS A 4 -20.47 -28.43 -4.40
CA LYS A 4 -19.33 -27.55 -4.06
C LYS A 4 -19.62 -26.04 -4.11
N ASN A 5 -20.70 -25.62 -4.77
CA ASN A 5 -20.98 -24.18 -5.02
C ASN A 5 -21.67 -23.48 -3.82
N GLY A 6 -22.38 -24.25 -2.98
CA GLY A 6 -23.08 -23.71 -1.81
C GLY A 6 -22.13 -23.34 -0.66
N LEU A 7 -21.09 -24.16 -0.41
CA LEU A 7 -20.11 -23.87 0.65
C LEU A 7 -19.26 -22.64 0.31
N SER A 8 -18.81 -22.51 -0.94
CA SER A 8 -18.00 -21.36 -1.36
C SER A 8 -18.78 -20.05 -1.27
N SER A 9 -20.06 -20.03 -1.67
CA SER A 9 -20.90 -18.83 -1.54
C SER A 9 -21.24 -18.48 -0.08
N LEU A 10 -21.43 -19.48 0.79
CA LEU A 10 -21.62 -19.24 2.23
C LEU A 10 -20.35 -18.72 2.92
N VAL A 11 -19.18 -19.25 2.56
CA VAL A 11 -17.89 -18.78 3.08
C VAL A 11 -17.63 -17.34 2.64
N MET A 12 -17.88 -17.02 1.36
CA MET A 12 -17.73 -15.64 0.86
C MET A 12 -18.70 -14.68 1.56
N ARG A 13 -19.98 -15.03 1.68
CA ARG A 13 -20.95 -14.21 2.44
C ARG A 13 -20.58 -14.03 3.90
N LYS A 14 -20.00 -15.04 4.54
CA LYS A 14 -19.52 -14.94 5.93
C LYS A 14 -18.33 -14.00 6.03
N SER A 15 -17.40 -14.02 5.06
CA SER A 15 -16.30 -13.06 4.98
C SER A 15 -16.84 -11.63 4.82
N GLU A 16 -17.70 -11.39 3.83
CA GLU A 16 -18.29 -10.07 3.56
C GLU A 16 -19.04 -9.52 4.79
N ASN A 17 -19.76 -10.39 5.51
CA ASN A 17 -20.50 -9.99 6.71
C ASN A 17 -19.55 -9.65 7.87
N ILE A 18 -18.47 -10.42 8.06
CA ILE A 18 -17.43 -10.12 9.07
C ILE A 18 -16.74 -8.80 8.73
N ASP A 19 -16.37 -8.57 7.47
CA ASP A 19 -15.72 -7.35 7.01
C ASP A 19 -16.62 -6.13 7.23
N TYR A 20 -17.92 -6.26 6.92
CA TYR A 20 -18.92 -5.23 7.20
C TYR A 20 -19.07 -4.94 8.70
N ILE A 21 -19.24 -5.98 9.54
CA ILE A 21 -19.34 -5.83 10.99
C ILE A 21 -18.09 -5.14 11.53
N MET A 22 -16.91 -5.56 11.07
CA MET A 22 -15.65 -5.00 11.54
C MET A 22 -15.50 -3.53 11.14
N SER A 23 -15.95 -3.16 9.93
CA SER A 23 -15.99 -1.76 9.50
C SER A 23 -16.89 -0.88 10.39
N VAL A 24 -18.07 -1.38 10.78
CA VAL A 24 -19.02 -0.66 11.64
C VAL A 24 -18.50 -0.53 13.08
N VAL A 25 -17.87 -1.60 13.60
CA VAL A 25 -17.27 -1.60 14.94
C VAL A 25 -16.11 -0.62 14.99
N LEU A 26 -15.19 -0.67 14.02
CA LEU A 26 -14.03 0.22 13.96
C LEU A 26 -14.41 1.69 13.76
N ALA A 27 -15.53 1.96 13.07
CA ALA A 27 -16.04 3.32 12.90
C ALA A 27 -16.41 3.99 14.25
N LYS A 28 -16.77 3.20 15.26
CA LYS A 28 -17.12 3.70 16.60
C LYS A 28 -15.92 3.75 17.57
N CYS A 29 -14.77 3.21 17.17
CA CYS A 29 -13.58 3.22 18.01
C CYS A 29 -12.89 4.60 17.98
N PRO A 30 -12.30 5.04 19.11
CA PRO A 30 -11.47 6.23 19.12
C PRO A 30 -10.26 6.03 18.19
N LYS A 31 -10.06 6.96 17.28
CA LYS A 31 -8.94 6.93 16.32
C LYS A 31 -7.74 7.62 16.95
N ILE A 32 -6.60 6.94 16.97
CA ILE A 32 -5.34 7.46 17.48
C ILE A 32 -4.39 7.56 16.29
N PHE A 33 -3.80 8.74 16.10
CA PHE A 33 -2.90 9.02 15.01
C PHE A 33 -1.46 8.95 15.50
N ILE A 34 -0.64 8.14 14.83
CA ILE A 34 0.79 8.06 15.09
C ILE A 34 1.49 9.05 14.17
N HIS A 35 2.24 9.98 14.76
CA HIS A 35 2.95 10.99 13.98
C HIS A 35 4.11 10.38 13.19
N ARG A 36 4.39 11.01 12.05
CA ARG A 36 5.57 10.70 11.24
C ARG A 36 6.83 11.11 12.00
N ASP A 37 7.86 10.30 11.84
CA ASP A 37 9.21 10.58 12.30
C ASP A 37 10.01 11.22 11.16
N TYR A 38 10.40 12.49 11.33
CA TYR A 38 11.15 13.27 10.33
C TYR A 38 12.66 13.26 10.55
N THR A 39 13.17 12.54 11.55
CA THR A 39 14.61 12.52 11.87
C THR A 39 15.48 11.98 10.72
N SER A 40 14.92 11.11 9.88
CA SER A 40 15.59 10.53 8.70
C SER A 40 15.27 11.27 7.39
N GLY A 41 14.75 12.50 7.47
CA GLY A 41 14.44 13.33 6.30
C GLY A 41 13.14 12.97 5.58
N MET A 42 13.23 12.70 4.28
CA MET A 42 12.07 12.48 3.40
C MET A 42 11.56 11.04 3.37
N VAL A 43 12.30 10.09 3.95
CA VAL A 43 11.91 8.67 4.04
C VAL A 43 10.66 8.52 4.92
N VAL A 44 9.70 7.70 4.49
CA VAL A 44 8.48 7.44 5.29
C VAL A 44 8.82 6.60 6.51
N ARG A 45 8.63 7.17 7.70
CA ARG A 45 8.88 6.53 8.99
C ARG A 45 7.90 7.04 10.04
N PHE A 46 7.52 6.19 10.98
CA PHE A 46 6.61 6.50 12.09
C PHE A 46 7.34 6.42 13.43
N GLN A 47 6.90 7.23 14.39
CA GLN A 47 7.44 7.23 15.75
C GLN A 47 7.12 5.91 16.47
N THR A 48 8.12 5.32 17.12
CA THR A 48 7.98 4.07 17.87
C THR A 48 7.53 4.25 19.32
N LYS A 49 7.48 5.51 19.79
CA LYS A 49 7.03 5.84 21.15
C LYS A 49 5.54 5.55 21.31
N LEU A 50 5.16 4.83 22.37
CA LEU A 50 3.77 4.53 22.68
C LEU A 50 2.98 5.82 23.02
N PRO A 51 1.86 6.10 22.34
CA PRO A 51 0.96 7.20 22.70
C PRO A 51 0.36 7.02 24.10
N GLN A 52 0.18 8.12 24.82
CA GLN A 52 -0.33 8.09 26.20
C GLN A 52 -1.73 7.46 26.31
N GLU A 53 -2.54 7.62 25.26
CA GLU A 53 -3.89 7.08 25.14
C GLU A 53 -3.93 5.54 25.06
N LEU A 54 -2.80 4.91 24.72
CA LEU A 54 -2.64 3.46 24.60
C LEU A 54 -1.90 2.82 25.78
N VAL A 55 -1.34 3.62 26.68
CA VAL A 55 -0.64 3.13 27.88
C VAL A 55 -1.60 2.30 28.72
N GLY A 56 -1.17 1.08 29.07
CA GLY A 56 -1.99 0.12 29.84
C GLY A 56 -3.09 -0.59 29.03
N ARG A 57 -3.28 -0.25 27.75
CA ARG A 57 -4.19 -0.96 26.84
C ARG A 57 -3.45 -1.93 25.90
N ILE A 58 -2.20 -1.60 25.56
CA ILE A 58 -1.34 -2.39 24.67
C ILE A 58 0.05 -2.46 25.33
N ASP A 59 0.71 -3.61 25.15
CA ASP A 59 2.09 -3.79 25.57
C ASP A 59 3.04 -2.90 24.74
N GLU A 60 3.93 -2.19 25.42
CA GLU A 60 4.83 -1.22 24.78
C GLU A 60 5.82 -1.90 23.82
N GLN A 61 6.34 -3.08 24.18
CA GLN A 61 7.27 -3.81 23.32
C GLN A 61 6.58 -4.35 22.06
N LEU A 62 5.33 -4.81 22.21
CA LEU A 62 4.53 -5.26 21.08
C LEU A 62 4.22 -4.11 20.12
N PHE A 63 3.86 -2.94 20.65
CA PHE A 63 3.62 -1.74 19.85
C PHE A 63 4.89 -1.32 19.09
N GLU A 64 6.02 -1.21 19.79
CA GLU A 64 7.30 -0.84 19.18
C GLU A 64 7.68 -1.80 18.04
N LYS A 65 7.61 -3.12 18.27
CA LYS A 65 7.89 -4.13 17.24
C LYS A 65 6.95 -4.01 16.03
N CYS A 66 5.67 -3.73 16.28
CA CYS A 66 4.69 -3.53 15.21
C CYS A 66 5.07 -2.31 14.35
N ILE A 67 5.33 -1.16 14.99
CA ILE A 67 5.72 0.06 14.26
C ILE A 67 7.07 -0.11 13.55
N GLN A 68 8.02 -0.81 14.16
CA GLN A 68 9.28 -1.14 13.51
C GLN A 68 9.06 -1.98 12.25
N THR A 69 8.18 -2.99 12.31
CA THR A 69 7.83 -3.82 11.14
C THR A 69 7.21 -2.97 10.04
N VAL A 70 6.29 -2.06 10.38
CA VAL A 70 5.68 -1.12 9.42
C VAL A 70 6.76 -0.24 8.77
N ASN A 71 7.65 0.34 9.58
CA ASN A 71 8.75 1.16 9.09
C ASN A 71 9.68 0.38 8.15
N GLU A 72 9.98 -0.88 8.45
CA GLU A 72 10.75 -1.74 7.56
C GLU A 72 10.05 -2.04 6.25
N MET A 73 8.73 -2.22 6.25
CA MET A 73 7.96 -2.41 5.01
C MET A 73 8.06 -1.18 4.10
N PHE A 74 7.92 0.03 4.66
CA PHE A 74 8.12 1.27 3.90
C PHE A 74 9.56 1.42 3.42
N ALA A 75 10.54 1.14 4.27
CA ALA A 75 11.95 1.19 3.88
C ALA A 75 12.28 0.20 2.76
N ARG A 76 11.66 -0.98 2.73
CA ARG A 76 11.82 -1.94 1.62
C ARG A 76 11.12 -1.46 0.35
N ALA A 77 9.94 -0.86 0.45
CA ALA A 77 9.21 -0.32 -0.68
C ALA A 77 9.94 0.85 -1.36
N GLU A 78 10.67 1.66 -0.60
CA GLU A 78 11.47 2.77 -1.12
C GLU A 78 12.79 2.32 -1.77
N LYS A 79 13.26 1.09 -1.50
CA LYS A 79 14.49 0.59 -2.12
C LYS A 79 14.31 0.48 -3.63
N LEU A 80 14.97 1.38 -4.34
CA LEU A 80 15.16 1.29 -5.78
C LEU A 80 15.91 0.01 -6.11
N THR A 81 15.26 -0.88 -6.84
CA THR A 81 15.87 -2.10 -7.34
C THR A 81 16.42 -1.84 -8.74
N TRP A 82 17.54 -2.50 -9.09
CA TRP A 82 18.08 -2.46 -10.46
C TRP A 82 17.02 -2.81 -11.50
N LYS A 83 16.13 -3.76 -11.17
CA LYS A 83 14.98 -4.13 -11.99
C LYS A 83 14.09 -2.93 -12.32
N SER A 84 13.60 -2.20 -11.31
CA SER A 84 12.73 -1.03 -11.53
C SER A 84 13.43 0.08 -12.33
N LEU A 85 14.74 0.26 -12.11
CA LEU A 85 15.53 1.21 -12.89
C LEU A 85 15.62 0.82 -14.38
N PHE A 86 15.94 -0.45 -14.67
CA PHE A 86 16.01 -0.94 -16.04
C PHE A 86 14.64 -0.93 -16.72
N GLU A 87 13.57 -1.30 -16.02
CA GLU A 87 12.20 -1.21 -16.54
C GLU A 87 11.85 0.22 -16.96
N ASN A 88 12.16 1.21 -16.13
CA ASN A 88 11.93 2.61 -16.45
C ASN A 88 12.77 3.07 -17.66
N ILE A 89 14.05 2.69 -17.71
CA ILE A 89 14.94 3.05 -18.82
C ILE A 89 14.46 2.41 -20.13
N ILE A 90 14.18 1.11 -20.14
CA ILE A 90 13.69 0.39 -21.32
C ILE A 90 12.33 0.94 -21.74
N GLY A 91 11.44 1.27 -20.79
CA GLY A 91 10.16 1.91 -21.08
C GLY A 91 10.32 3.25 -21.80
N CYS A 92 11.23 4.11 -21.30
CA CYS A 92 11.57 5.38 -21.96
C CYS A 92 12.15 5.15 -23.36
N PHE A 93 13.14 4.26 -23.52
CA PHE A 93 13.72 3.94 -24.82
C PHE A 93 12.66 3.41 -25.79
N THR A 94 11.82 2.47 -25.36
CA THR A 94 10.75 1.89 -26.18
C THR A 94 9.75 2.96 -26.63
N CYS A 95 9.40 3.90 -25.76
CA CYS A 95 8.56 5.04 -26.11
C CYS A 95 9.20 5.90 -27.22
N TYR A 96 10.48 6.25 -27.10
CA TYR A 96 11.18 7.02 -28.13
C TYR A 96 11.35 6.24 -29.44
N LEU A 97 11.68 4.95 -29.38
CA LEU A 97 11.76 4.10 -30.58
C LEU A 97 10.40 3.94 -31.27
N SER A 98 9.29 3.91 -30.51
CA SER A 98 7.95 3.84 -31.12
C SER A 98 7.67 5.02 -32.05
N HIS A 99 8.24 6.19 -31.77
CA HIS A 99 8.12 7.38 -32.63
C HIS A 99 8.89 7.23 -33.96
N LEU A 100 9.93 6.40 -33.99
CA LEU A 100 10.70 6.09 -35.20
C LEU A 100 10.06 4.95 -36.02
N CYS A 101 9.34 4.03 -35.36
CA CYS A 101 8.71 2.87 -36.00
C CYS A 101 7.25 3.11 -36.42
N MET A 102 6.56 4.09 -35.82
CA MET A 102 5.25 4.54 -36.28
C MET A 102 5.39 5.84 -37.06
N GLU A 103 5.14 5.80 -38.36
CA GLU A 103 4.81 7.00 -39.12
C GLU A 103 3.49 7.56 -38.58
N TYR A 104 3.56 8.56 -37.72
CA TYR A 104 2.37 9.33 -37.35
C TYR A 104 1.90 10.09 -38.58
N GLN A 105 0.91 9.56 -39.29
CA GLN A 105 0.09 10.30 -40.26
C GLN A 105 -0.80 11.32 -39.50
N PHE A 106 -0.20 12.22 -38.72
CA PHE A 106 -0.88 13.43 -38.31
C PHE A 106 -0.88 14.36 -39.52
N SER A 107 -1.98 14.33 -40.27
CA SER A 107 -2.29 15.40 -41.22
C SER A 107 -2.29 16.72 -40.44
N ARG A 108 -1.14 17.43 -40.48
CA ARG A 108 -1.04 18.80 -40.00
C ARG A 108 -1.90 19.65 -40.93
N VAL A 109 -3.18 19.79 -40.60
CA VAL A 109 -3.98 20.92 -41.09
C VAL A 109 -3.43 22.16 -40.38
N ARG A 110 -2.35 22.71 -40.94
CA ARG A 110 -1.97 24.10 -40.67
C ARG A 110 -3.03 24.97 -41.33
N LYS A 111 -3.76 25.75 -40.53
CA LYS A 111 -4.38 26.98 -41.01
C LYS A 111 -3.31 28.04 -41.19
#